data_AF-A0A0G0RNS3-F1
#
_entry.id   AF-A0A0G0RNS3-F1
#
_cell.length_a   1.000
_cell.length_b   1.000
_cell.length_c   1.000
_cell.angle_alpha   90.00
_cell.angle_beta   90.00
_cell.angle_gamma   90.00
#
_symmetry.space_group_name_H-M   'P 1'
#
loop_
_entity.id
_entity.type
_entity.pdbx_description
1 polymer ?
#
loop_
_entity_poly.entity_id
_entity_poly.type
_entity_poly.pdbx_seq_one_letter_code
_entity_poly.pdbx_strand_id
1 'polypeptide(L)'
;MRGGYRQGAGRKRGFAAKSAEEARRVFSETVATEITPIAKALITKAKKGDVRAIKEILDRAWGRPSQSAEITYRPMDLSISKEASYRIAKRTVEEYEKSNFI
;
A
#
# COMPACT_ATOMS: atom_id res chain seq x y z
N MET A 1 -11.05 -23.79 0.25
CA MET A 1 -9.58 -23.77 0.45
C MET A 1 -9.01 -25.13 0.06
N ARG A 2 -8.41 -25.29 -1.11
CA ARG A 2 -7.69 -26.53 -1.49
C ARG A 2 -6.23 -26.16 -1.75
N GLY A 3 -5.39 -26.32 -0.74
CA GLY A 3 -3.93 -26.35 -0.92
C GLY A 3 -3.54 -27.63 -1.64
N GLY A 4 -2.50 -27.58 -2.47
CA GLY A 4 -2.06 -28.72 -3.29
C GLY A 4 -1.67 -29.96 -2.47
N TYR A 5 -1.52 -31.09 -3.15
CA TYR A 5 -1.32 -32.43 -2.57
C TYR A 5 0.03 -32.68 -1.86
N ARG A 6 0.92 -31.70 -1.74
CA ARG A 6 2.26 -31.89 -1.15
C ARG A 6 2.24 -31.67 0.36
N GLN A 7 3.07 -32.41 1.10
CA GLN A 7 3.26 -32.17 2.54
C GLN A 7 3.82 -30.74 2.73
N GLY A 8 3.04 -29.86 3.39
CA GLY A 8 3.34 -28.43 3.50
C GLY A 8 2.73 -27.53 2.42
N ALA A 9 1.98 -28.07 1.45
CA ALA A 9 1.21 -27.29 0.48
C ALA A 9 -0.13 -26.81 1.09
N GLY A 10 -0.01 -25.89 2.03
CA GLY A 10 -1.09 -25.09 2.58
C GLY A 10 -0.59 -23.68 2.85
N ARG A 11 -1.50 -22.71 3.01
CA ARG A 11 -1.16 -21.35 3.45
C ARG A 11 -0.32 -21.49 4.73
N LYS A 12 0.96 -21.06 4.73
CA LYS A 12 1.82 -21.10 5.92
C LYS A 12 1.04 -20.49 7.08
N ARG A 13 0.74 -21.29 8.11
CA ARG A 13 0.09 -20.81 9.33
C ARG A 13 1.09 -19.90 10.04
N GLY A 14 1.00 -18.62 9.74
CA GLY A 14 1.83 -17.55 10.27
C GLY A 14 1.00 -16.27 10.33
N PHE A 15 1.00 -15.67 11.52
CA PHE A 15 0.15 -14.58 12.00
C PHE A 15 -0.16 -13.47 10.99
N ALA A 16 0.81 -13.06 10.16
CA ALA A 16 0.71 -11.89 9.27
C ALA A 16 -0.47 -11.94 8.30
N ALA A 17 -0.82 -13.12 7.78
CA ALA A 17 -1.89 -13.25 6.80
C ALA A 17 -3.28 -13.21 7.45
N LYS A 18 -3.40 -13.69 8.69
CA LYS A 18 -4.64 -13.63 9.48
C LYS A 18 -4.83 -12.26 10.12
N SER A 19 -3.76 -11.68 10.67
CA SER A 19 -3.80 -10.32 11.24
C SER A 19 -4.11 -9.27 10.17
N ALA A 20 -3.60 -9.43 8.94
CA ALA A 20 -3.97 -8.56 7.82
C ALA A 20 -5.43 -8.72 7.40
N GLU A 21 -6.00 -9.92 7.51
CA GLU A 21 -7.40 -10.19 7.20
C GLU A 21 -8.33 -9.59 8.28
N GLU A 22 -7.94 -9.73 9.54
CA GLU A 22 -8.62 -9.14 10.69
C GLU A 22 -8.55 -7.60 10.68
N ALA A 23 -7.38 -7.03 10.35
CA ALA A 23 -7.22 -5.59 10.18
C ALA A 23 -8.11 -5.04 9.05
N ARG A 24 -8.23 -5.75 7.92
CA ARG A 24 -9.16 -5.37 6.84
C ARG A 24 -10.61 -5.40 7.30
N ARG A 25 -10.97 -6.37 8.14
CA ARG A 25 -12.33 -6.48 8.70
C ARG A 25 -12.65 -5.29 9.59
N VAL A 26 -11.79 -5.01 10.58
CA VAL A 26 -11.94 -3.86 11.48
C VAL A 26 -12.00 -2.56 10.68
N PHE A 27 -11.11 -2.38 9.70
CA PHE A 27 -11.11 -1.18 8.86
C PHE A 27 -12.42 -1.04 8.07
N SER A 28 -12.93 -2.13 7.51
CA SER A 28 -14.22 -2.14 6.78
C SER A 28 -15.38 -1.78 7.70
N GLU A 29 -15.41 -2.32 8.92
CA GLU A 29 -16.42 -2.01 9.93
C GLU A 29 -16.37 -0.53 10.33
N THR A 30 -15.17 0.01 10.63
CA THR A 30 -14.99 1.43 10.95
C THR A 30 -15.37 2.34 9.79
N VAL A 31 -15.01 1.99 8.55
CA VAL A 31 -15.41 2.78 7.37
C VAL A 31 -16.93 2.77 7.23
N ALA A 32 -17.59 1.63 7.44
CA ALA A 32 -19.05 1.55 7.35
C ALA A 32 -19.76 2.43 8.40
N THR A 33 -19.22 2.53 9.61
CA THR A 33 -19.77 3.41 10.65
C THR A 33 -19.51 4.89 10.37
N GLU A 34 -18.30 5.23 9.93
CA GLU A 34 -17.85 6.62 9.77
C GLU A 34 -18.24 7.26 8.43
N ILE A 35 -18.57 6.48 7.40
CA ILE A 35 -18.84 7.05 6.08
C ILE A 35 -20.11 7.91 6.05
N THR A 36 -21.12 7.54 6.84
CA THR A 36 -22.39 8.28 6.91
C THR A 36 -22.21 9.69 7.48
N PRO A 37 -21.59 9.90 8.67
CA PRO A 37 -21.37 11.24 9.19
C PRO A 37 -20.46 12.08 8.28
N ILE A 38 -19.44 11.48 7.67
CA ILE A 38 -18.56 12.17 6.70
C ILE A 38 -19.36 12.64 5.47
N ALA A 39 -20.22 11.78 4.92
CA ALA A 39 -21.06 12.13 3.77
C ALA A 39 -22.04 13.27 4.12
N LYS A 40 -22.68 13.23 5.30
CA LYS A 40 -23.57 14.30 5.77
C LYS A 40 -22.83 15.64 5.93
N ALA A 41 -21.62 15.62 6.47
CA ALA A 41 -20.79 16.82 6.59
C ALA A 41 -20.43 17.40 5.21
N LEU A 42 -20.05 16.54 4.25
CA LEU A 42 -19.75 16.95 2.88
C LEU A 42 -20.98 17.56 2.19
N ILE A 43 -22.16 16.92 2.31
CA ILE A 43 -23.40 17.45 1.73
C ILE A 43 -23.73 18.83 2.32
N THR A 44 -23.54 19.00 3.63
CA THR A 44 -23.79 20.27 4.31
C THR A 44 -22.85 21.38 3.80
N LYS A 45 -21.56 21.06 3.61
CA LYS A 45 -20.59 22.00 3.02
C LYS A 45 -20.90 22.30 1.55
N ALA A 46 -21.25 21.28 0.77
CA ALA A 46 -21.62 21.44 -0.64
C ALA A 46 -22.84 22.35 -0.81
N LYS A 47 -23.87 22.20 0.04
CA LYS A 47 -25.05 23.10 0.06
C LYS A 47 -24.70 24.56 0.39
N LYS A 48 -23.56 24.82 1.04
CA LYS A 48 -23.04 26.17 1.32
C LYS A 48 -22.16 26.72 0.19
N GLY A 49 -22.00 25.99 -0.91
CA GLY A 49 -21.16 26.40 -2.05
C GLY A 49 -19.70 26.00 -1.94
N ASP A 50 -19.33 25.09 -1.02
CA ASP A 50 -17.96 24.56 -0.97
C ASP A 50 -17.68 23.67 -2.19
N VAL A 51 -16.95 24.23 -3.16
CA VAL A 51 -16.59 23.57 -4.43
C VAL A 51 -15.81 22.28 -4.20
N ARG A 52 -14.98 22.19 -3.16
CA ARG A 52 -14.22 20.97 -2.87
C ARG A 52 -15.14 19.86 -2.39
N ALA A 53 -16.11 20.19 -1.54
CA ALA A 53 -17.11 19.24 -1.08
C ALA A 53 -18.00 18.75 -2.23
N ILE A 54 -18.41 19.65 -3.13
CA ILE A 54 -19.18 19.30 -4.33
C ILE A 54 -18.38 18.32 -5.20
N LYS A 55 -17.12 18.67 -5.54
CA LYS A 55 -16.26 17.81 -6.35
C LYS A 55 -16.09 16.42 -5.73
N GLU A 56 -15.82 16.35 -4.44
CA GLU A 56 -15.59 15.06 -3.77
C GLU A 56 -16.87 14.20 -3.71
N ILE A 57 -18.05 14.81 -3.61
CA ILE A 57 -19.34 14.08 -3.73
C ILE A 57 -19.52 13.55 -5.16
N LEU A 58 -19.28 14.39 -6.17
CA LEU A 58 -19.41 14.00 -7.59
C LEU A 58 -18.44 12.85 -7.93
N ASP A 59 -17.17 13.00 -7.57
CA ASP A 59 -16.12 12.00 -7.81
C ASP A 59 -16.44 10.65 -7.16
N ARG A 60 -17.17 10.63 -6.03
CA ARG A 60 -17.57 9.39 -5.34
C ARG A 60 -18.83 8.76 -5.91
N ALA A 61 -19.78 9.58 -6.37
CA ALA A 61 -21.05 9.10 -6.91
C ALA A 61 -20.91 8.57 -8.35
N TRP A 62 -20.07 9.20 -9.16
CA TRP A 62 -19.90 8.85 -10.59
C TRP A 62 -18.50 8.33 -10.94
N GLY A 63 -17.58 8.28 -9.97
CA GLY A 63 -16.18 7.94 -10.19
C GLY A 63 -15.36 9.15 -10.64
N ARG A 64 -14.02 8.99 -10.56
CA ARG A 64 -13.09 10.01 -11.07
C ARG A 64 -12.87 9.81 -12.56
N PRO A 65 -12.74 10.90 -13.34
CA PRO A 65 -12.32 10.79 -14.73
C PRO A 65 -10.97 10.08 -14.81
N SER A 66 -10.79 9.26 -15.84
CA SER A 66 -9.52 8.56 -16.08
C SER A 66 -8.39 9.56 -16.23
N GLN A 67 -7.45 9.54 -15.30
CA GLN A 67 -6.26 10.37 -15.39
C GLN A 67 -5.29 9.68 -16.35
N SER A 68 -5.04 10.29 -17.52
CA SER A 68 -3.95 9.87 -18.38
C SER A 68 -2.64 10.23 -17.69
N ALA A 69 -2.01 9.25 -17.03
CA ALA A 69 -0.66 9.41 -16.54
C ALA A 69 0.29 9.21 -17.72
N GLU A 70 0.93 10.28 -18.20
CA GLU A 70 2.10 10.13 -19.04
C GLU A 70 3.21 9.49 -18.19
N ILE A 71 3.45 8.20 -18.41
CA ILE A 71 4.57 7.50 -17.79
C ILE A 71 5.83 7.99 -18.49
N THR A 72 6.43 9.05 -17.96
CA THR A 72 7.77 9.47 -18.37
C THR A 72 8.76 8.43 -17.87
N TYR A 73 9.25 7.59 -18.77
CA TYR A 73 10.35 6.67 -18.49
C TYR A 73 11.61 7.50 -18.19
N ARG A 74 11.92 7.70 -16.91
CA ARG A 74 13.27 8.09 -16.51
C ARG A 74 14.08 6.81 -16.35
N PRO A 75 15.08 6.55 -17.22
CA PRO A 75 16.03 5.47 -16.93
C PRO A 75 16.67 5.77 -15.58
N MET A 76 16.56 4.81 -14.66
CA MET A 76 17.25 4.89 -13.38
C MET A 76 18.73 4.78 -13.70
N ASP A 77 19.49 5.83 -13.41
CA ASP A 77 20.91 5.88 -13.71
C ASP A 77 21.64 4.93 -12.76
N LEU A 78 21.77 3.67 -13.17
CA LEU A 78 22.45 2.61 -12.42
C LEU A 78 23.97 2.70 -12.56
N SER A 79 24.51 3.88 -12.85
CA SER A 79 25.95 4.17 -12.93
C SER A 79 26.59 4.18 -11.55
N ILE A 80 26.38 3.14 -10.75
CA ILE A 80 27.24 2.87 -9.62
C ILE A 80 28.57 2.43 -10.23
N SER A 81 29.58 3.31 -10.15
CA SER A 81 30.96 2.96 -10.51
C SER A 81 31.30 1.60 -9.89
N LYS A 82 32.00 0.73 -10.65
CA LYS A 82 32.41 -0.61 -10.18
C LYS A 82 33.03 -0.56 -8.77
N GLU A 83 33.72 0.54 -8.48
CA GLU A 83 34.35 0.79 -7.18
C GLU A 83 33.34 1.02 -6.05
N ALA A 84 32.25 1.75 -6.31
CA ALA A 84 31.18 1.96 -5.33
C ALA A 84 30.39 0.68 -5.07
N SER A 85 30.13 -0.14 -6.10
CA SER A 85 29.50 -1.45 -5.96
C SER A 85 30.36 -2.40 -5.12
N TYR A 86 31.68 -2.39 -5.34
CA TYR A 86 32.62 -3.18 -4.55
C TYR A 86 32.64 -2.78 -3.07
N ARG A 87 32.63 -1.46 -2.77
CA ARG A 87 32.58 -0.96 -1.38
C ARG A 87 31.30 -1.38 -0.66
N ILE A 88 30.16 -1.31 -1.34
CA ILE A 88 28.87 -1.74 -0.78
C ILE A 88 28.89 -3.25 -0.51
N ALA A 89 29.32 -4.06 -1.49
CA ALA A 89 29.40 -5.51 -1.35
C ALA A 89 30.34 -5.93 -0.20
N LYS A 90 31.52 -5.31 -0.10
CA LYS A 90 32.47 -5.59 0.97
C LYS A 90 31.89 -5.27 2.35
N ARG A 91 31.25 -4.11 2.49
CA ARG A 91 30.59 -3.70 3.74
C ARG A 91 29.48 -4.66 4.16
N THR A 92 28.66 -5.12 3.21
CA THR A 92 27.59 -6.08 3.52
C THR A 92 28.11 -7.44 3.97
N VAL A 93 29.25 -7.91 3.42
CA VAL A 93 29.88 -9.16 3.86
C VAL A 93 30.45 -9.00 5.27
N GLU A 94 31.15 -7.90 5.55
CA GLU A 94 31.71 -7.62 6.89
C GLU A 94 30.62 -7.50 7.96
N GLU A 95 29.47 -6.89 7.63
CA GLU A 95 28.32 -6.79 8.54
C GLU A 95 27.69 -8.18 8.80
N TYR A 96 27.61 -9.03 7.77
CA TYR A 96 27.11 -10.40 7.91
C TYR A 96 28.02 -11.28 8.77
N GLU A 97 29.33 -11.20 8.56
CA GLU A 97 30.33 -11.92 9.37
C GLU A 97 30.30 -11.49 10.83
N LYS A 98 30.18 -10.17 11.11
CA LYS A 98 30.02 -9.65 12.46
C LYS A 98 28.72 -10.12 13.13
N SER A 99 27.64 -10.25 12.37
CA SER A 99 26.35 -10.72 12.91
C SER A 99 26.31 -12.23 13.20
N ASN A 100 27.16 -13.02 12.55
CA ASN A 100 27.19 -14.48 12.67
C ASN A 100 28.29 -15.00 13.62
N PHE A 101 29.05 -14.11 14.26
CA PHE A 101 30.10 -14.46 15.23
C PHE A 101 29.68 -14.21 16.69
N ILE A 102 28.37 -14.17 16.97
CA ILE A 102 27.78 -14.17 18.33
C ILE A 102 26.97 -15.45 18.51
#